data_AF-A0A844ZQD9-F1
#
_entry.id   AF-A0A844ZQD9-F1
#
_cell.length_a   1.000
_cell.length_b   1.000
_cell.length_c   1.000
_cell.angle_alpha   90.00
_cell.angle_beta   90.00
_cell.angle_gamma   90.00
#
_symmetry.space_group_name_H-M   'P 1'
#
loop_
_entity.id
_entity.type
_entity.pdbx_description
1 polymer ?
#
loop_
_entity_poly.entity_id
_entity_poly.type
_entity_poly.pdbx_seq_one_letter_code
_entity_poly.pdbx_strand_id
1 'polypeptide(L)'
;MKRPLILLGLAVAAPLTLVGCANHMTYGVGMSWYSHPYSVWYDGFYGPFYDGYWGTDGYFYFRLDMISSAYRRADPGHFYRQPPARNMERYRHYEGRSYEPPRGTRMPNYPARGDGSRDRDRPRDRDRD
;
A
#
# COMPACT_ATOMS: atom_id res chain seq x y z
N MET A 1 -9.37 -65.51 7.83
CA MET A 1 -10.33 -65.76 6.71
C MET A 1 -10.35 -64.46 5.91
N LYS A 2 -9.70 -64.28 4.75
CA LYS A 2 -9.96 -64.86 3.40
C LYS A 2 -11.48 -64.81 3.12
N ARG A 3 -12.06 -64.10 2.13
CA ARG A 3 -11.61 -63.75 0.77
C ARG A 3 -12.72 -62.88 0.05
N PRO A 4 -12.64 -62.51 -1.24
CA PRO A 4 -12.70 -61.13 -1.74
C PRO A 4 -13.76 -60.88 -2.84
N LEU A 5 -13.79 -59.67 -3.45
CA LEU A 5 -13.85 -59.40 -4.91
C LEU A 5 -14.52 -58.05 -5.24
N ILE A 6 -13.66 -57.05 -5.49
CA ILE A 6 -13.54 -56.26 -6.73
C ILE A 6 -14.77 -56.25 -7.66
N LEU A 7 -15.29 -55.05 -7.96
CA LEU A 7 -15.68 -54.71 -9.33
C LEU A 7 -15.26 -53.28 -9.68
N LEU A 8 -14.60 -53.23 -10.83
CA LEU A 8 -13.96 -52.14 -11.54
C LEU A 8 -15.04 -51.25 -12.20
N GLY A 9 -14.87 -49.93 -12.15
CA GLY A 9 -15.75 -48.98 -12.83
C GLY A 9 -14.99 -47.73 -13.24
N LEU A 10 -14.37 -47.78 -14.42
CA LEU A 10 -13.67 -46.70 -15.09
C LEU A 10 -14.66 -45.60 -15.52
N ALA A 11 -14.48 -44.37 -15.05
CA ALA A 11 -15.03 -43.18 -15.70
C ALA A 11 -14.02 -42.03 -15.61
N VAL A 12 -13.34 -41.83 -16.73
CA VAL A 12 -12.57 -40.61 -17.02
C VAL A 12 -13.59 -39.46 -17.13
N ALA A 13 -13.47 -38.45 -16.28
CA ALA A 13 -14.05 -37.14 -16.54
C ALA A 13 -13.09 -36.07 -15.99
N ALA A 14 -12.76 -35.15 -16.88
CA ALA A 14 -11.71 -34.14 -16.81
C ALA A 14 -11.55 -33.41 -15.47
N PRO A 15 -10.34 -32.88 -15.16
CA PRO A 15 -10.23 -31.80 -14.21
C PRO A 15 -11.02 -30.61 -14.76
N LEU A 16 -12.20 -30.36 -14.20
CA LEU A 16 -12.86 -29.08 -14.37
C LEU A 16 -11.99 -28.05 -13.67
N THR A 17 -11.08 -27.46 -14.44
CA THR A 17 -10.46 -26.18 -14.19
C THR A 17 -11.56 -25.12 -14.18
N LEU A 18 -12.35 -25.07 -13.12
CA LEU A 18 -13.15 -23.91 -12.80
C LEU A 18 -12.26 -22.99 -11.99
N VAL A 19 -11.53 -22.17 -12.75
CA VAL A 19 -11.35 -20.74 -12.52
C VAL A 19 -12.12 -20.26 -11.29
N GLY A 20 -11.49 -20.43 -10.12
CA GLY A 20 -11.71 -19.50 -9.04
C GLY A 20 -11.03 -18.22 -9.48
N CYS A 21 -11.74 -17.38 -10.24
CA CYS A 21 -11.46 -15.96 -10.17
C CYS A 21 -11.47 -15.66 -8.67
N ALA A 22 -10.30 -15.42 -8.09
CA ALA A 22 -10.19 -14.63 -6.91
C ALA A 22 -10.77 -13.27 -7.29
N ASN A 23 -12.11 -13.19 -7.27
CA ASN A 23 -12.86 -11.96 -7.22
C ASN A 23 -12.59 -11.42 -5.82
N HIS A 24 -11.36 -10.96 -5.60
CA HIS A 24 -11.04 -9.96 -4.62
C HIS A 24 -11.65 -8.65 -5.15
N MET A 25 -12.97 -8.66 -5.32
CA MET A 25 -13.80 -7.48 -5.45
C MET A 25 -13.95 -6.98 -4.01
N THR A 26 -12.88 -6.38 -3.48
CA THR A 26 -13.04 -5.38 -2.42
C THR A 26 -13.79 -4.23 -3.05
N TYR A 27 -15.12 -4.35 -3.06
CA TYR A 27 -16.01 -3.23 -3.21
C TYR A 27 -15.63 -2.25 -2.11
N GLY A 28 -15.16 -1.08 -2.55
CA GLY A 28 -14.79 0.02 -1.70
C GLY A 28 -15.94 0.37 -0.78
N VAL A 29 -15.77 0.01 0.49
CA VAL A 29 -16.23 0.87 1.57
C VAL A 29 -15.63 2.25 1.28
N GLY A 30 -16.50 3.24 1.13
CA GLY A 30 -16.11 4.60 0.77
C GLY A 30 -14.97 5.07 1.65
N MET A 31 -13.78 5.12 1.08
CA MET A 31 -12.67 5.86 1.68
C MET A 31 -13.15 7.30 1.69
N SER A 32 -13.51 7.81 2.87
CA SER A 32 -13.56 9.24 3.09
C SER A 32 -12.16 9.75 2.75
N TRP A 33 -12.00 10.31 1.56
CA TRP A 33 -10.71 10.82 1.11
C TRP A 33 -10.25 11.87 2.09
N TYR A 34 -9.27 11.51 2.89
CA TYR A 34 -8.55 12.43 3.73
C TYR A 34 -7.25 12.72 3.00
N SER A 35 -7.01 13.99 2.72
CA SER A 35 -5.74 14.40 2.15
C SER A 35 -4.62 13.93 3.09
N HIS A 36 -3.75 13.03 2.63
CA HIS A 36 -2.66 12.52 3.47
C HIS A 36 -1.44 13.42 3.32
N PRO A 37 -1.05 14.16 4.38
CA PRO A 37 0.16 14.95 4.31
C PRO A 37 1.36 14.03 4.16
N TYR A 38 2.31 14.44 3.33
CA TYR A 38 3.61 13.80 3.23
C TYR A 38 4.71 14.84 3.35
N SER A 39 5.81 14.38 3.91
CA SER A 39 7.09 15.07 3.98
C SER A 39 8.12 14.14 3.39
N VAL A 40 8.93 14.63 2.46
CA VAL A 40 9.88 13.80 1.72
C VAL A 40 11.13 14.57 1.30
N TRP A 41 12.26 13.89 1.37
CA TRP A 41 13.54 14.32 0.81
C TRP A 41 13.74 13.61 -0.53
N TYR A 42 13.90 14.37 -1.60
CA TYR A 42 13.94 13.86 -2.97
C TYR A 42 15.07 14.47 -3.79
N ASP A 43 15.80 13.63 -4.53
CA ASP A 43 16.99 14.00 -5.31
C ASP A 43 16.70 14.49 -6.74
N GLY A 44 15.45 14.39 -7.21
CA GLY A 44 15.07 14.82 -8.56
C GLY A 44 15.22 13.77 -9.66
N PHE A 45 15.56 12.51 -9.34
CA PHE A 45 15.83 11.46 -10.34
C PHE A 45 14.74 11.25 -11.40
N TYR A 46 13.46 11.32 -11.02
CA TYR A 46 12.31 11.20 -11.91
C TYR A 46 11.82 12.54 -12.48
N GLY A 47 12.53 13.64 -12.23
CA GLY A 47 12.04 15.00 -12.50
C GLY A 47 10.99 15.46 -11.48
N PRO A 48 10.26 16.56 -11.76
CA PRO A 48 9.15 17.00 -10.92
C PRO A 48 8.06 15.95 -10.83
N PHE A 49 7.56 15.68 -9.62
CA PHE A 49 6.37 14.86 -9.40
C PHE A 49 5.18 15.76 -9.07
N TYR A 50 3.99 15.32 -9.47
CA TYR A 50 2.75 16.06 -9.23
C TYR A 50 2.21 15.80 -7.84
N ASP A 51 2.22 14.54 -7.43
CA ASP A 51 1.63 14.10 -6.17
C ASP A 51 2.24 12.77 -5.73
N GLY A 52 2.17 12.46 -4.44
CA GLY A 52 2.65 11.21 -3.89
C GLY A 52 2.12 10.91 -2.49
N TYR A 53 2.45 9.72 -2.00
CA TYR A 53 2.21 9.30 -0.63
C TYR A 53 3.25 8.27 -0.22
N TRP A 54 3.43 8.12 1.09
CA TRP A 54 4.18 7.00 1.60
C TRP A 54 3.29 5.77 1.76
N GLY A 55 3.67 4.68 1.11
CA GLY A 55 3.00 3.40 1.26
C GLY A 55 3.23 2.79 2.64
N THR A 56 2.37 1.84 3.00
CA THR A 56 2.50 1.01 4.21
C THR A 56 3.75 0.12 4.18
N ASP A 57 4.31 -0.11 2.99
CA ASP A 57 5.55 -0.86 2.73
C ASP A 57 6.82 -0.01 2.90
N GLY A 58 6.69 1.27 3.25
CA GLY A 58 7.82 2.19 3.44
C GLY A 58 8.38 2.81 2.17
N TYR A 59 7.83 2.50 0.99
CA TYR A 59 8.22 3.14 -0.27
C TYR A 59 7.40 4.40 -0.54
N PHE A 60 7.98 5.33 -1.30
CA PHE A 60 7.24 6.48 -1.81
C PHE A 60 6.54 6.09 -3.11
N TYR A 61 5.24 6.37 -3.19
CA TYR A 61 4.43 6.20 -4.38
C TYR A 61 4.11 7.57 -4.95
N PHE A 62 4.30 7.75 -6.26
CA PHE A 62 4.13 9.05 -6.90
C PHE A 62 3.47 8.97 -8.27
N ARG A 63 2.98 10.11 -8.74
CA ARG A 63 2.56 10.34 -10.13
C ARG A 63 3.20 11.62 -10.65
N LEU A 64 3.45 11.65 -11.96
CA LEU A 64 4.12 12.78 -12.61
C LEU A 64 3.12 13.86 -13.05
N ASP A 65 1.84 13.50 -13.17
CA ASP A 65 0.78 14.38 -13.64
C ASP A 65 -0.58 13.98 -13.01
N MET A 66 -1.60 14.80 -13.24
CA MET A 66 -2.94 14.63 -12.69
C MET A 66 -3.76 13.53 -13.40
N ILE A 67 -3.44 13.23 -14.66
CA ILE A 67 -4.23 12.37 -15.56
C ILE A 67 -3.83 10.89 -15.41
N SER A 68 -2.57 10.65 -15.04
CA SER A 68 -1.99 9.34 -14.77
C SER A 68 -2.91 8.53 -13.85
N SER A 69 -3.41 7.42 -14.38
CA SER A 69 -4.36 6.53 -13.70
C SER A 69 -3.70 5.59 -12.67
N ALA A 70 -2.40 5.75 -12.40
CA ALA A 70 -1.69 4.92 -11.45
C ALA A 70 -0.55 5.66 -10.75
N TYR A 71 -0.46 5.49 -9.44
CA TYR A 71 0.75 5.80 -8.69
C TYR A 71 1.76 4.67 -8.88
N ARG A 72 3.01 5.04 -9.11
CA ARG A 72 4.13 4.11 -9.24
C ARG A 72 4.99 4.14 -7.98
N ARG A 73 5.52 2.98 -7.60
CA ARG A 73 6.49 2.86 -6.52
C ARG A 73 7.82 3.45 -6.99
N ALA A 74 8.48 4.24 -6.16
CA ALA A 74 9.84 4.70 -6.41
C ALA A 74 10.87 3.60 -6.16
N ASP A 75 11.99 3.69 -6.87
CA ASP A 75 13.17 2.87 -6.60
C ASP A 75 13.82 3.31 -5.27
N PRO A 76 14.51 2.39 -4.57
CA PRO A 76 15.20 2.72 -3.33
C PRO A 76 16.21 3.86 -3.53
N GLY A 77 16.27 4.78 -2.58
CA GLY A 77 17.35 5.77 -2.50
C GLY A 77 17.06 7.13 -3.14
N HIS A 78 15.91 7.29 -3.81
CA HIS A 78 15.51 8.58 -4.37
C HIS A 78 14.61 9.39 -3.45
N PHE A 79 13.80 8.72 -2.61
CA PHE A 79 12.92 9.36 -1.65
C PHE A 79 13.22 8.89 -0.23
N TYR A 80 13.28 9.82 0.73
CA TYR A 80 13.45 9.53 2.16
C TYR A 80 12.47 10.29 3.03
N ARG A 81 12.00 9.67 4.11
CA ARG A 81 11.14 10.33 5.11
C ARG A 81 11.89 11.34 5.97
N GLN A 82 13.19 11.14 6.12
CA GLN A 82 14.08 11.96 6.93
C GLN A 82 15.27 12.40 6.05
N PRO A 83 15.95 13.49 6.44
CA PRO A 83 17.11 13.96 5.69
C PRO A 83 18.17 12.83 5.63
N PRO A 84 18.66 12.45 4.43
CA PRO A 84 19.71 11.46 4.33
C PRO A 84 21.02 12.03 4.89
N ALA A 85 21.70 11.25 5.73
CA ALA A 85 22.96 11.67 6.36
C ALA A 85 24.12 11.87 5.36
N ARG A 86 24.02 11.30 4.16
CA ARG A 86 25.00 11.42 3.09
C ARG A 86 24.41 12.16 1.91
N ASN A 87 25.21 13.02 1.30
CA ASN A 87 24.88 13.79 0.12
C ASN A 87 23.58 14.59 0.26
N MET A 88 23.34 15.16 1.45
CA MET A 88 22.11 15.88 1.77
C MET A 88 21.88 17.06 0.82
N GLU A 89 22.95 17.64 0.28
CA GLU A 89 22.92 18.73 -0.71
C GLU A 89 22.23 18.34 -2.03
N ARG A 90 22.12 17.05 -2.34
CA ARG A 90 21.42 16.56 -3.54
C ARG A 90 19.91 16.45 -3.33
N TYR A 91 19.47 16.34 -2.07
CA TYR A 91 18.08 16.14 -1.74
C TYR A 91 17.43 17.47 -1.39
N ARG A 92 16.27 17.72 -1.99
CA ARG A 92 15.41 18.82 -1.61
C ARG A 92 14.27 18.28 -0.77
N HIS A 93 13.87 19.07 0.21
CA HIS A 93 12.73 18.78 1.06
C HIS A 93 11.45 19.25 0.37
N TYR A 94 10.45 18.38 0.35
CA TYR A 94 9.14 18.63 -0.22
C TYR A 94 8.08 18.24 0.79
N GLU A 95 7.11 19.13 0.95
CA GLU A 95 5.91 18.88 1.73
C GLU A 95 4.70 19.04 0.83
N GLY A 96 3.74 18.16 1.01
CA GLY A 96 2.52 18.19 0.22
C GLY A 96 1.43 17.38 0.88
N ARG A 97 0.31 17.28 0.20
CA ARG A 97 -0.80 16.42 0.60
C ARG A 97 -1.24 15.64 -0.61
N SER A 98 -1.47 14.35 -0.43
CA SER A 98 -2.09 13.52 -1.44
C SER A 98 -3.54 13.96 -1.64
N TYR A 99 -3.90 14.29 -2.87
CA TYR A 99 -5.27 14.66 -3.20
C TYR A 99 -6.06 13.43 -3.62
N GLU A 100 -7.40 13.52 -3.51
CA GLU A 100 -8.28 12.51 -4.10
C GLU A 100 -7.97 12.43 -5.62
N PRO A 101 -7.45 11.29 -6.10
CA PRO A 101 -7.23 11.09 -7.51
C PRO A 101 -8.55 10.72 -8.20
N PRO A 102 -8.60 10.81 -9.55
CA PRO A 102 -9.75 10.37 -10.31
C PRO A 102 -10.19 8.94 -9.96
N ARG A 103 -11.49 8.68 -10.03
CA ARG A 103 -12.04 7.34 -9.79
C ARG A 103 -11.34 6.30 -10.67
N GLY A 104 -11.05 5.14 -10.09
CA GLY A 104 -10.32 4.07 -10.78
C GLY A 104 -8.80 4.24 -10.79
N THR A 105 -8.25 5.30 -10.18
CA THR A 105 -6.80 5.44 -10.02
C THR A 105 -6.25 4.32 -9.15
N ARG A 106 -5.23 3.62 -9.64
CA ARG A 106 -4.55 2.57 -8.88
C ARG A 106 -3.61 3.19 -7.84
N MET A 107 -3.86 2.91 -6.56
CA MET A 107 -3.04 3.35 -5.42
C MET A 107 -2.56 2.14 -4.59
N PRO A 108 -1.45 1.48 -4.99
CA PRO A 108 -0.93 0.33 -4.26
C PRO A 108 -0.42 0.73 -2.86
N ASN A 109 -0.69 -0.09 -1.85
CA ASN A 109 -0.20 0.12 -0.48
C ASN A 109 -0.58 1.48 0.11
N TYR A 110 -1.66 2.09 -0.37
CA TYR A 110 -2.18 3.33 0.19
C TYR A 110 -2.51 3.12 1.67
N PRO A 111 -2.09 4.03 2.57
CA PRO A 111 -2.44 3.94 3.98
C PRO A 111 -3.94 4.17 4.14
N ALA A 112 -4.74 3.10 4.07
CA ALA A 112 -6.11 3.13 4.55
C ALA A 112 -6.05 3.40 6.06
N ARG A 113 -6.92 4.28 6.56
CA ARG A 113 -6.99 4.63 7.99
C ARG A 113 -7.17 3.33 8.80
N GLY A 114 -6.11 2.87 9.44
CA GLY A 114 -6.19 1.83 10.46
C GLY A 114 -6.80 2.44 11.72
N ASP A 115 -7.99 1.98 12.05
CA ASP A 115 -8.40 1.77 13.43
C ASP A 115 -7.30 0.99 14.18
N GLY A 116 -6.69 1.60 15.18
CA GLY A 116 -5.50 1.00 15.79
C GLY A 116 -4.96 1.79 16.96
N SER A 117 -5.71 1.70 18.06
CA SER A 117 -5.31 1.98 19.44
C SER A 117 -3.79 1.97 19.67
N ARG A 118 -3.25 3.12 20.07
CA ARG A 118 -2.03 3.19 20.88
C ARG A 118 -2.37 3.78 22.25
N ASP A 119 -3.26 3.08 22.94
CA ASP A 119 -3.22 3.00 24.40
C ASP A 119 -2.07 2.06 24.76
N ARG A 120 -0.90 2.64 25.01
CA ARG A 120 0.34 2.11 25.63
C ARG A 120 1.44 3.10 25.26
N ASP A 121 2.00 3.95 26.12
CA ASP A 121 2.40 3.74 27.51
C ASP A 121 2.40 5.05 28.33
N ARG A 122 2.08 4.92 29.63
CA ARG A 122 2.00 5.94 30.69
C ARG A 122 3.38 6.58 31.03
N PRO A 123 3.40 7.61 31.89
CA PRO A 123 3.93 7.32 33.22
C PRO A 123 3.04 7.78 34.38
N ARG A 124 3.14 7.02 35.48
CA ARG A 124 2.61 7.32 36.81
C ARG A 124 3.22 8.62 37.33
N ASP A 125 2.38 9.47 37.89
CA ASP A 125 2.66 10.45 38.95
C ASP A 125 1.29 11.05 39.33
N ARG A 126 0.95 11.46 40.54
CA ARG A 126 1.43 11.29 41.91
C ARG A 126 0.35 12.05 42.72
N ASP A 127 -0.02 11.55 43.88
CA ASP A 127 -0.65 12.26 45.01
C ASP A 127 -1.57 13.47 44.71
N ARG A 128 -2.87 13.35 45.04
CA ARG A 128 -3.56 14.33 45.91
C ARG A 128 -4.98 13.92 46.31
N ASP A 129 -5.15 14.01 47.63
CA ASP A 129 -6.35 14.23 48.46
C ASP A 129 -7.31 13.06 48.73
#